data_AF-A0A1I4TMA7-F1
#
_entry.id   AF-A0A1I4TMA7-F1
#
_cell.length_a   1.000
_cell.length_b   1.000
_cell.length_c   1.000
_cell.angle_alpha   90.00
_cell.angle_beta   90.00
_cell.angle_gamma   90.00
#
_symmetry.space_group_name_H-M   'P 1'
#
loop_
_entity.id
_entity.type
_entity.pdbx_description
1 polymer ?
#
loop_
_entity_poly.entity_id
_entity_poly.type
_entity_poly.pdbx_seq_one_letter_code
_entity_poly.pdbx_strand_id
1 'polypeptide(L)'
;MARKGRQRRRAFIPAYESYYIPPFQDFCELLRVPTGPIELVNALSRLTGLEPKVGRSTVAKLTTVGVSEKSFGLLSNYFKAAAPGVDFSPGFVRKVLIYKGLRSNYASWCGPIEGVKQSLSQERCSRLYPMISFVEERARHQRGMRLKLVALRKLAKQGMEGQAVEGVRSLEAELYRKYTLVPSSVIDSAVSILSLSIPSSEFSVEKKEVLARYCLYQYWDFYLSALALFEALSKYSYQGEEGLLTTPTAFMRVLGKIVSSDCRSPRNVFEALLDDWRSHFSKGRRHMTWADLAKGIQLDPETTVAGTTLKERQKKQLRDWRLGKSYPSEEKLKQFLLHQPSGPTDLIDLMVFHGVIARALDRLINVSIQGQKISGVSKELSWAILREIFANYSRHYHKALEFAPYLEWKKAGS
;
A
#
# COMPACT_ATOMS: atom_id res chain seq x y z
N MET A 1 12.43 -34.04 -34.71
CA MET A 1 12.93 -33.82 -33.34
C MET A 1 12.07 -32.79 -32.63
N ALA A 2 11.11 -33.26 -31.83
CA ALA A 2 10.14 -32.42 -31.14
C ALA A 2 10.80 -31.70 -29.94
N ARG A 3 10.79 -30.36 -29.96
CA ARG A 3 11.10 -29.54 -28.79
C ARG A 3 10.08 -29.86 -27.70
N LYS A 4 10.50 -30.57 -26.65
CA LYS A 4 9.73 -30.72 -25.41
C LYS A 4 9.37 -29.32 -24.89
N GLY A 5 8.12 -28.93 -25.11
CA GLY A 5 7.54 -27.74 -24.50
C GLY A 5 7.61 -27.89 -23.00
N ARG A 6 8.36 -27.01 -22.33
CA ARG A 6 8.21 -26.78 -20.90
C ARG A 6 6.77 -26.30 -20.68
N GLN A 7 5.87 -27.22 -20.37
CA GLN A 7 4.60 -26.91 -19.72
C GLN A 7 4.95 -26.16 -18.43
N ARG A 8 4.79 -24.83 -18.46
CA ARG A 8 4.78 -24.02 -17.25
C ARG A 8 3.59 -24.50 -16.42
N ARG A 9 3.85 -25.34 -15.42
CA ARG A 9 2.93 -25.62 -14.31
C ARG A 9 2.65 -24.29 -13.59
N ARG A 10 1.75 -23.47 -14.11
CA ARG A 10 1.17 -22.32 -13.39
C ARG A 10 0.07 -22.87 -12.49
N ALA A 11 0.49 -23.61 -11.47
CA ALA A 11 -0.38 -24.04 -10.40
C ALA A 11 -0.29 -22.99 -9.29
N PHE A 12 -1.36 -22.20 -9.12
CA PHE A 12 -1.69 -21.44 -7.91
C PHE A 12 -0.62 -20.54 -7.24
N ILE A 13 0.55 -20.31 -7.84
CA ILE A 13 1.52 -19.38 -7.27
C ILE A 13 1.05 -17.98 -7.70
N PRO A 14 0.87 -17.04 -6.77
CA PRO A 14 0.48 -15.69 -7.12
C PRO A 14 1.39 -15.09 -8.19
N ALA A 15 0.82 -14.20 -9.00
CA ALA A 15 1.55 -13.52 -10.09
C ALA A 15 2.78 -12.71 -9.60
N TYR A 16 2.94 -12.54 -8.29
CA TYR A 16 4.00 -11.79 -7.63
C TYR A 16 5.07 -12.71 -7.04
N GLU A 17 6.33 -12.28 -7.11
CA GLU A 17 7.46 -13.05 -6.59
C GLU A 17 7.41 -13.23 -5.05
N SER A 18 6.69 -12.38 -4.30
CA SER A 18 6.38 -12.50 -2.86
C SER A 18 5.35 -11.43 -2.44
N TYR A 19 4.42 -11.78 -1.54
CA TYR A 19 3.40 -10.85 -0.98
C TYR A 19 3.81 -10.15 0.32
N TYR A 20 4.95 -10.53 0.90
CA TYR A 20 5.37 -10.05 2.21
C TYR A 20 5.66 -8.53 2.28
N ILE A 21 6.15 -7.98 1.16
CA ILE A 21 6.30 -6.55 0.91
C ILE A 21 5.98 -6.33 -0.59
N PRO A 22 5.07 -5.41 -0.95
CA PRO A 22 4.71 -5.18 -2.34
C PRO A 22 5.89 -4.59 -3.13
N PRO A 23 5.91 -4.69 -4.46
CA PRO A 23 6.81 -3.86 -5.27
C PRO A 23 6.58 -2.37 -4.96
N PHE A 24 7.66 -1.58 -4.89
CA PHE A 24 7.57 -0.15 -4.62
C PHE A 24 6.70 0.59 -5.65
N GLN A 25 6.82 0.20 -6.93
CA GLN A 25 6.04 0.76 -8.00
C GLN A 25 4.53 0.56 -7.77
N ASP A 26 4.10 -0.67 -7.47
CA ASP A 26 2.70 -0.98 -7.19
C ASP A 26 2.18 -0.16 -5.99
N PHE A 27 2.99 -0.01 -4.93
CA PHE A 27 2.64 0.81 -3.78
C PHE A 27 2.44 2.29 -4.15
N CYS A 28 3.34 2.85 -4.94
CA CYS A 28 3.24 4.25 -5.38
C CYS A 28 2.11 4.47 -6.38
N GLU A 29 1.86 3.53 -7.30
CA GLU A 29 0.72 3.57 -8.22
C GLU A 29 -0.62 3.57 -7.45
N LEU A 30 -0.71 2.78 -6.38
CA LEU A 30 -1.87 2.81 -5.48
C LEU A 30 -2.10 4.20 -4.88
N LEU A 31 -1.05 4.96 -4.60
CA LEU A 31 -1.11 6.33 -4.08
C LEU A 31 -1.10 7.41 -5.18
N ARG A 32 -0.99 7.04 -6.46
CA ARG A 32 -0.77 7.95 -7.60
C ARG A 32 0.49 8.82 -7.46
N VAL A 33 1.50 8.29 -6.79
CA VAL A 33 2.82 8.91 -6.68
C VAL A 33 3.61 8.58 -7.95
N PRO A 34 4.34 9.55 -8.54
CA PRO A 34 5.28 9.30 -9.63
C PRO A 34 6.28 8.17 -9.34
N THR A 35 6.35 7.15 -10.22
CA THR A 35 7.20 5.95 -10.02
C THR A 35 8.35 5.80 -11.02
N GLY A 36 8.23 6.40 -12.21
CA GLY A 36 9.24 6.26 -13.25
C GLY A 36 10.33 7.33 -13.15
N PRO A 37 11.53 7.08 -13.71
CA PRO A 37 12.63 8.05 -13.70
C PRO A 37 12.24 9.37 -14.38
N ILE A 38 11.40 9.32 -15.42
CA ILE A 38 10.93 10.52 -16.13
C ILE A 38 10.05 11.35 -15.21
N GLU A 39 9.07 10.72 -14.56
CA GLU A 39 8.12 11.40 -13.71
C GLU A 39 8.81 11.93 -12.44
N LEU A 40 9.80 11.20 -11.91
CA LEU A 40 10.65 11.66 -10.81
C LEU A 40 11.49 12.87 -11.22
N VAL A 41 12.14 12.82 -12.38
CA VAL A 41 12.90 13.96 -12.91
C VAL A 41 11.99 15.16 -13.10
N ASN A 42 10.82 15.00 -13.72
CA ASN A 42 9.84 16.08 -13.90
C ASN A 42 9.33 16.63 -12.56
N ALA A 43 9.17 15.78 -11.53
CA ALA A 43 8.78 16.23 -10.20
C ALA A 43 9.90 17.06 -9.56
N LEU A 44 11.13 16.58 -9.58
CA LEU A 44 12.30 17.30 -9.06
C LEU A 44 12.57 18.60 -9.82
N SER A 45 12.44 18.61 -11.15
CA SER A 45 12.62 19.83 -11.95
C SER A 45 11.61 20.89 -11.56
N ARG A 46 10.33 20.51 -11.40
CA ARG A 46 9.28 21.43 -10.94
C ARG A 46 9.51 21.95 -9.52
N LEU A 47 10.06 21.12 -8.63
CA LEU A 47 10.32 21.50 -7.24
C LEU A 47 11.56 22.38 -7.07
N THR A 48 12.60 22.17 -7.88
CA THR A 48 13.91 22.80 -7.71
C THR A 48 14.21 23.89 -8.74
N GLY A 49 13.45 23.93 -9.85
CA GLY A 49 13.76 24.77 -11.01
C GLY A 49 14.97 24.29 -11.82
N LEU A 50 15.57 23.16 -11.48
CA LEU A 50 16.73 22.59 -12.19
C LEU A 50 16.27 21.66 -13.31
N GLU A 51 16.95 21.67 -14.44
CA GLU A 51 16.69 20.72 -15.53
C GLU A 51 17.89 19.80 -15.77
N PRO A 52 17.66 18.51 -16.07
CA PRO A 52 18.74 17.59 -16.38
C PRO A 52 19.36 17.95 -17.73
N LYS A 53 20.70 17.93 -17.81
CA LYS A 53 21.44 18.15 -19.07
C LYS A 53 21.43 16.91 -19.98
N VAL A 54 20.35 16.14 -19.99
CA VAL A 54 20.16 14.97 -20.85
C VAL A 54 18.74 14.93 -21.40
N GLY A 55 18.59 14.41 -22.63
CA GLY A 55 17.27 14.27 -23.24
C GLY A 55 16.37 13.26 -22.52
N ARG A 56 15.05 13.45 -22.63
CA ARG A 56 14.03 12.56 -22.04
C ARG A 56 14.20 11.08 -22.42
N SER A 57 14.64 10.81 -23.64
CA SER A 57 14.95 9.44 -24.11
C SER A 57 16.13 8.80 -23.36
N THR A 58 17.08 9.60 -22.87
CA THR A 58 18.20 9.12 -22.05
C THR A 58 17.73 8.81 -20.64
N VAL A 59 16.86 9.65 -20.07
CA VAL A 59 16.20 9.38 -18.78
C VAL A 59 15.39 8.07 -18.84
N ALA A 60 14.65 7.85 -19.93
CA ALA A 60 13.88 6.62 -20.16
C ALA A 60 14.75 5.35 -20.19
N LYS A 61 16.01 5.46 -20.64
CA LYS A 61 16.92 4.31 -20.74
C LYS A 61 17.45 3.82 -19.39
N LEU A 62 17.31 4.60 -18.31
CA LEU A 62 17.73 4.22 -16.96
C LEU A 62 17.09 2.91 -16.48
N THR A 63 15.87 2.59 -16.91
CA THR A 63 15.14 1.40 -16.48
C THR A 63 15.27 0.20 -17.42
N THR A 64 15.76 0.41 -18.65
CA THR A 64 15.66 -0.59 -19.73
C THR A 64 17.02 -1.13 -20.17
N VAL A 65 17.90 -0.27 -20.70
CA VAL A 65 19.14 -0.68 -21.38
C VAL A 65 20.41 -0.12 -20.72
N GLY A 66 20.24 0.79 -19.75
CA GLY A 66 21.34 1.54 -19.15
C GLY A 66 21.70 2.79 -19.96
N VAL A 67 22.54 3.63 -19.37
CA VAL A 67 23.01 4.89 -19.97
C VAL A 67 24.54 4.86 -20.05
N SER A 68 25.12 5.60 -21.00
CA SER A 68 26.57 5.75 -21.09
C SER A 68 27.12 6.44 -19.85
N GLU A 69 28.40 6.23 -19.55
CA GLU A 69 29.08 6.83 -18.39
C GLU A 69 28.97 8.36 -18.38
N LYS A 70 29.12 9.02 -19.53
CA LYS A 70 28.93 10.47 -19.67
C LYS A 70 27.51 10.90 -19.29
N SER A 71 26.49 10.21 -19.81
CA SER A 71 25.09 10.51 -19.47
C SER A 71 24.76 10.20 -18.02
N PHE A 72 25.36 9.15 -17.45
CA PHE A 72 25.27 8.84 -16.03
C PHE A 72 25.88 9.95 -15.17
N GLY A 73 27.05 10.48 -15.54
CA GLY A 73 27.68 11.61 -14.85
C GLY A 73 26.81 12.87 -14.85
N LEU A 74 26.20 13.21 -15.99
CA LEU A 74 25.27 14.33 -16.10
C LEU A 74 24.02 14.14 -15.21
N LEU A 75 23.44 12.94 -15.20
CA LEU A 75 22.31 12.61 -14.36
C LEU A 75 22.67 12.60 -12.87
N SER A 76 23.82 12.04 -12.50
CA SER A 76 24.32 12.02 -11.12
C SER A 76 24.54 13.44 -10.61
N ASN A 77 25.14 14.31 -11.41
CA ASN A 77 25.32 15.73 -11.05
C ASN A 77 23.98 16.46 -10.90
N TYR A 78 23.03 16.22 -11.80
CA TYR A 78 21.67 16.73 -11.67
C TYR A 78 21.02 16.29 -10.36
N PHE A 79 21.02 14.99 -10.06
CA PHE A 79 20.39 14.48 -8.84
C PHE A 79 21.09 14.97 -7.56
N LYS A 80 22.42 15.10 -7.55
CA LYS A 80 23.15 15.71 -6.42
C LYS A 80 22.76 17.17 -6.17
N ALA A 81 22.49 17.92 -7.24
CA ALA A 81 22.06 19.31 -7.14
C ALA A 81 20.58 19.43 -6.76
N ALA A 82 19.70 18.60 -7.33
CA ALA A 82 18.26 18.63 -7.11
C ALA A 82 17.82 17.95 -5.80
N ALA A 83 18.62 17.02 -5.28
CA ALA A 83 18.35 16.31 -4.03
C ALA A 83 19.66 16.20 -3.21
N PRO A 84 20.15 17.34 -2.68
CA PRO A 84 21.38 17.37 -1.90
C PRO A 84 21.20 16.50 -0.65
N GLY A 85 22.11 15.53 -0.47
CA GLY A 85 22.05 14.55 0.60
C GLY A 85 21.66 13.14 0.16
N VAL A 86 21.18 12.95 -1.08
CA VAL A 86 20.89 11.61 -1.59
C VAL A 86 22.16 10.88 -2.08
N ASP A 87 22.44 9.69 -1.54
CA ASP A 87 23.60 8.89 -1.96
C ASP A 87 23.38 8.22 -3.33
N PHE A 88 23.97 8.83 -4.36
CA PHE A 88 24.03 8.28 -5.71
C PHE A 88 25.40 7.68 -6.06
N SER A 89 26.17 7.26 -5.06
CA SER A 89 27.48 6.66 -5.28
C SER A 89 27.40 5.34 -6.08
N PRO A 90 28.44 5.00 -6.86
CA PRO A 90 28.53 3.69 -7.51
C PRO A 90 28.39 2.51 -6.53
N GLY A 91 28.85 2.68 -5.28
CA GLY A 91 28.71 1.69 -4.21
C GLY A 91 27.24 1.41 -3.86
N PHE A 92 26.44 2.47 -3.70
CA PHE A 92 25.00 2.35 -3.47
C PHE A 92 24.28 1.69 -4.67
N VAL A 93 24.59 2.14 -5.89
CA VAL A 93 24.01 1.56 -7.11
C VAL A 93 24.33 0.07 -7.23
N ARG A 94 25.59 -0.32 -6.96
CA ARG A 94 26.00 -1.73 -6.95
C ARG A 94 25.23 -2.54 -5.90
N LYS A 95 25.04 -1.99 -4.70
CA LYS A 95 24.23 -2.63 -3.63
C LYS A 95 22.79 -2.88 -4.10
N VAL A 96 22.14 -1.90 -4.75
CA VAL A 96 20.80 -2.06 -5.33
C VAL A 96 20.76 -3.13 -6.42
N LEU A 97 21.77 -3.17 -7.31
CA LEU A 97 21.85 -4.18 -8.38
C LEU A 97 22.01 -5.61 -7.84
N ILE A 98 22.82 -5.79 -6.80
CA ILE A 98 22.97 -7.09 -6.12
C ILE A 98 21.61 -7.56 -5.59
N TYR A 99 20.83 -6.67 -4.98
CA TYR A 99 19.49 -7.02 -4.48
C TYR A 99 18.49 -7.31 -5.59
N LYS A 100 18.58 -6.60 -6.72
CA LYS A 100 17.76 -6.92 -7.91
C LYS A 100 18.04 -8.34 -8.40
N GLY A 101 19.29 -8.79 -8.35
CA GLY A 101 19.68 -10.17 -8.66
C GLY A 101 19.04 -11.23 -7.76
N LEU A 102 18.64 -10.88 -6.54
CA LEU A 102 17.94 -11.78 -5.60
C LEU A 102 16.43 -11.92 -5.88
N ARG A 103 15.88 -11.20 -6.86
CA ARG A 103 14.42 -11.20 -7.17
C ARG A 103 13.58 -10.90 -5.92
N SER A 104 14.02 -9.90 -5.17
CA SER A 104 13.38 -9.41 -3.95
C SER A 104 12.73 -8.06 -4.25
N ASN A 105 11.49 -7.87 -3.82
CA ASN A 105 10.84 -6.57 -3.90
C ASN A 105 11.62 -5.52 -3.09
N TYR A 106 12.39 -5.93 -2.07
CA TYR A 106 13.35 -5.08 -1.35
C TYR A 106 14.21 -4.19 -2.25
N ALA A 107 14.70 -4.71 -3.39
CA ALA A 107 15.57 -3.93 -4.28
C ALA A 107 14.89 -2.65 -4.76
N SER A 108 13.57 -2.70 -4.98
CA SER A 108 12.77 -1.55 -5.39
C SER A 108 12.55 -0.53 -4.27
N TRP A 109 12.69 -0.93 -3.01
CA TRP A 109 12.52 -0.07 -1.84
C TRP A 109 13.83 0.56 -1.33
N CYS A 110 14.99 0.02 -1.70
CA CYS A 110 16.29 0.49 -1.19
C CYS A 110 16.56 1.98 -1.47
N GLY A 111 16.38 2.40 -2.73
CA GLY A 111 16.53 3.81 -3.14
C GLY A 111 15.60 4.74 -2.36
N PRO A 112 14.28 4.50 -2.39
CA PRO A 112 13.30 5.30 -1.66
C PRO A 112 13.57 5.38 -0.15
N ILE A 113 13.87 4.25 0.51
CA ILE A 113 14.17 4.24 1.95
C ILE A 113 15.36 5.14 2.25
N GLU A 114 16.45 5.01 1.49
CA GLU A 114 17.67 5.79 1.71
C GLU A 114 17.42 7.29 1.47
N GLY A 115 16.76 7.63 0.36
CA GLY A 115 16.43 9.02 0.05
C GLY A 115 15.54 9.66 1.10
N VAL A 116 14.54 8.93 1.62
CA VAL A 116 13.71 9.43 2.72
C VAL A 116 14.56 9.59 3.98
N LYS A 117 15.32 8.59 4.42
CA LYS A 117 16.18 8.69 5.63
C LYS A 117 17.09 9.92 5.59
N GLN A 118 17.70 10.18 4.45
CA GLN A 118 18.57 11.33 4.24
C GLN A 118 17.78 12.65 4.30
N SER A 119 16.57 12.68 3.73
CA SER A 119 15.66 13.83 3.86
C SER A 119 15.18 14.04 5.31
N LEU A 120 15.01 12.95 6.08
CA LEU A 120 14.59 12.98 7.49
C LEU A 120 15.72 13.41 8.45
N SER A 121 16.98 13.19 8.06
CA SER A 121 18.16 13.59 8.86
C SER A 121 18.27 15.10 9.06
N GLN A 122 17.60 15.89 8.21
CA GLN A 122 17.44 17.33 8.34
C GLN A 122 16.28 17.68 9.30
N GLU A 123 16.38 17.30 10.59
CA GLU A 123 15.57 17.66 11.78
C GLU A 123 14.02 17.73 11.75
N ARG A 124 13.34 17.94 10.62
CA ARG A 124 11.94 18.36 10.52
C ARG A 124 10.95 17.20 10.42
N CYS A 125 11.39 15.96 10.25
CA CYS A 125 10.49 14.83 9.95
C CYS A 125 10.77 13.54 10.75
N SER A 126 11.45 13.62 11.91
CA SER A 126 11.74 12.44 12.77
C SER A 126 10.51 11.57 13.09
N ARG A 127 9.32 12.17 13.09
CA ARG A 127 8.03 11.49 13.32
C ARG A 127 7.66 10.44 12.26
N LEU A 128 8.24 10.50 11.06
CA LEU A 128 8.03 9.50 10.00
C LEU A 128 9.01 8.32 10.08
N TYR A 129 10.02 8.40 10.95
CA TYR A 129 11.04 7.36 11.07
C TYR A 129 10.48 5.96 11.38
N PRO A 130 9.43 5.80 12.22
CA PRO A 130 8.83 4.49 12.45
C PRO A 130 8.26 3.86 11.17
N MET A 131 7.66 4.64 10.26
CA MET A 131 7.18 4.11 8.97
C MET A 131 8.32 3.60 8.10
N ILE A 132 9.44 4.32 8.08
CA ILE A 132 10.62 3.92 7.31
C ILE A 132 11.26 2.67 7.92
N SER A 133 11.34 2.61 9.25
CA SER A 133 11.85 1.44 9.97
C SER A 133 10.99 0.20 9.70
N PHE A 134 9.66 0.34 9.72
CA PHE A 134 8.74 -0.74 9.36
C PHE A 134 9.00 -1.29 7.95
N VAL A 135 9.10 -0.41 6.94
CA VAL A 135 9.38 -0.84 5.57
C VAL A 135 10.76 -1.49 5.46
N GLU A 136 11.77 -0.93 6.13
CA GLU A 136 13.13 -1.47 6.15
C GLU A 136 13.23 -2.84 6.82
N GLU A 137 12.51 -3.07 7.91
CA GLU A 137 12.41 -4.37 8.58
C GLU A 137 11.77 -5.41 7.65
N ARG A 138 10.64 -5.07 7.03
CA ARG A 138 9.99 -5.94 6.03
C ARG A 138 10.93 -6.29 4.89
N ALA A 139 11.63 -5.29 4.38
CA ALA A 139 12.67 -5.44 3.39
C ALA A 139 13.79 -6.42 3.83
N ARG A 140 14.31 -6.24 5.05
CA ARG A 140 15.40 -7.04 5.63
C ARG A 140 14.98 -8.50 5.82
N HIS A 141 13.77 -8.76 6.31
CA HIS A 141 13.26 -10.11 6.49
C HIS A 141 13.08 -10.83 5.14
N GLN A 142 12.51 -10.14 4.13
CA GLN A 142 12.38 -10.72 2.79
C GLN A 142 13.75 -11.05 2.18
N ARG A 143 14.75 -10.16 2.35
CA ARG A 143 16.12 -10.41 1.92
C ARG A 143 16.70 -11.66 2.58
N GLY A 144 16.55 -11.79 3.89
CA GLY A 144 17.03 -12.97 4.64
C GLY A 144 16.42 -14.27 4.11
N MET A 145 15.10 -14.28 3.88
CA MET A 145 14.41 -15.41 3.26
C MET A 145 14.95 -15.71 1.85
N ARG A 146 15.13 -14.69 1.01
CA ARG A 146 15.64 -14.86 -0.37
C ARG A 146 17.03 -15.46 -0.43
N LEU A 147 17.92 -15.11 0.50
CA LEU A 147 19.24 -15.72 0.60
C LEU A 147 19.13 -17.21 0.92
N LYS A 148 18.27 -17.61 1.86
CA LYS A 148 18.01 -19.03 2.16
C LYS A 148 17.40 -19.77 0.96
N LEU A 149 16.50 -19.14 0.20
CA LEU A 149 15.92 -19.72 -1.01
C LEU A 149 16.96 -20.00 -2.11
N VAL A 150 18.03 -19.21 -2.21
CA VAL A 150 19.14 -19.49 -3.14
C VAL A 150 19.82 -20.81 -2.79
N ALA A 151 20.01 -21.11 -1.49
CA ALA A 151 20.57 -22.38 -1.05
C ALA A 151 19.65 -23.56 -1.41
N LEU A 152 18.34 -23.44 -1.16
CA LEU A 152 17.37 -24.49 -1.51
C LEU A 152 17.29 -24.74 -3.03
N ARG A 153 17.43 -23.70 -3.85
CA ARG A 153 17.52 -23.86 -5.31
C ARG A 153 18.76 -24.63 -5.75
N LYS A 154 19.86 -24.58 -4.99
CA LYS A 154 21.04 -25.41 -5.26
C LYS A 154 20.75 -26.89 -4.98
N LEU A 155 20.05 -27.19 -3.88
CA LEU A 155 19.61 -28.56 -3.55
C LEU A 155 18.67 -29.14 -4.64
N ALA A 156 17.72 -28.33 -5.13
CA ALA A 156 16.84 -28.75 -6.23
C ALA A 156 17.64 -29.13 -7.49
N LYS A 157 18.70 -28.37 -7.83
CA LYS A 157 19.60 -28.68 -8.95
C LYS A 157 20.40 -29.96 -8.75
N GLN A 158 20.56 -30.41 -7.51
CA GLN A 158 21.24 -31.66 -7.14
C GLN A 158 20.27 -32.86 -7.11
N GLY A 159 19.04 -32.71 -7.62
CA GLY A 159 18.05 -33.79 -7.69
C GLY A 159 17.13 -33.89 -6.47
N MET A 160 17.28 -33.03 -5.46
CA MET A 160 16.46 -33.03 -4.24
C MET A 160 15.25 -32.09 -4.35
N GLU A 161 14.46 -32.21 -5.43
CA GLU A 161 13.37 -31.27 -5.72
C GLU A 161 12.27 -31.26 -4.65
N GLY A 162 11.88 -32.43 -4.12
CA GLY A 162 10.87 -32.54 -3.07
C GLY A 162 11.27 -31.80 -1.77
N GLN A 163 12.49 -32.05 -1.28
CA GLN A 163 13.05 -31.38 -0.10
C GLN A 163 13.19 -29.86 -0.31
N ALA A 164 13.57 -29.44 -1.53
CA ALA A 164 13.65 -28.02 -1.84
C ALA A 164 12.27 -27.35 -1.81
N VAL A 165 11.23 -27.99 -2.35
CA VAL A 165 9.85 -27.46 -2.33
C VAL A 165 9.31 -27.38 -0.91
N GLU A 166 9.49 -28.42 -0.10
CA GLU A 166 9.11 -28.42 1.31
C GLU A 166 9.86 -27.33 2.08
N GLY A 167 11.18 -27.23 1.90
CA GLY A 167 11.99 -26.18 2.51
C GLY A 167 11.53 -24.77 2.15
N VAL A 168 11.13 -24.52 0.90
CA VAL A 168 10.60 -23.22 0.46
C VAL A 168 9.33 -22.87 1.24
N ARG A 169 8.39 -23.82 1.35
CA ARG A 169 7.12 -23.62 2.04
C ARG A 169 7.30 -23.40 3.52
N SER A 170 8.18 -24.18 4.15
CA SER A 170 8.51 -24.02 5.56
C SER A 170 9.14 -22.65 5.85
N LEU A 171 10.05 -22.19 5.00
CA LEU A 171 10.64 -20.85 5.13
C LEU A 171 9.62 -19.72 4.96
N GLU A 172 8.71 -19.84 3.99
CA GLU A 172 7.64 -18.85 3.81
C GLU A 172 6.70 -18.85 5.02
N ALA A 173 6.25 -20.01 5.47
CA ALA A 173 5.39 -20.14 6.65
C ALA A 173 6.05 -19.55 7.92
N GLU A 174 7.34 -19.83 8.14
CA GLU A 174 8.12 -19.25 9.24
C GLU A 174 8.16 -17.71 9.16
N LEU A 175 8.43 -17.16 7.97
CA LEU A 175 8.47 -15.71 7.74
C LEU A 175 7.14 -15.06 8.11
N TYR A 176 6.01 -15.61 7.62
CA TYR A 176 4.69 -15.06 7.92
C TYR A 176 4.33 -15.22 9.40
N ARG A 177 4.48 -16.41 9.98
CA ARG A 177 4.18 -16.62 11.42
C ARG A 177 4.94 -15.67 12.34
N LYS A 178 6.21 -15.37 12.00
CA LYS A 178 7.08 -14.57 12.87
C LYS A 178 6.88 -13.06 12.72
N TYR A 179 6.59 -12.58 11.51
CA TYR A 179 6.68 -11.15 11.20
C TYR A 179 5.42 -10.55 10.59
N THR A 180 4.31 -11.28 10.54
CA THR A 180 3.01 -10.78 10.09
C THR A 180 1.91 -11.08 11.10
N LEU A 181 0.72 -10.53 10.86
CA LEU A 181 -0.48 -10.83 11.65
C LEU A 181 -1.42 -11.83 10.96
N VAL A 182 -0.92 -12.53 9.94
CA VAL A 182 -1.66 -13.63 9.31
C VAL A 182 -1.90 -14.73 10.36
N PRO A 183 -3.17 -15.16 10.58
CA PRO A 183 -3.46 -16.18 11.59
C PRO A 183 -2.71 -17.49 11.32
N SER A 184 -2.10 -18.08 12.35
CA SER A 184 -1.37 -19.36 12.22
C SER A 184 -2.25 -20.45 11.63
N SER A 185 -3.53 -20.53 12.02
CA SER A 185 -4.49 -21.49 11.47
C SER A 185 -4.66 -21.38 9.95
N VAL A 186 -4.62 -20.15 9.40
CA VAL A 186 -4.69 -19.90 7.95
C VAL A 186 -3.41 -20.37 7.27
N ILE A 187 -2.25 -20.14 7.89
CA ILE A 187 -0.94 -20.60 7.40
C ILE A 187 -0.89 -22.13 7.40
N ASP A 188 -1.25 -22.77 8.52
CA ASP A 188 -1.16 -24.22 8.72
C ASP A 188 -2.07 -24.96 7.75
N SER A 189 -3.29 -24.46 7.56
CA SER A 189 -4.25 -25.03 6.60
C SER A 189 -3.72 -24.94 5.16
N ALA A 190 -3.12 -23.81 4.78
CA ALA A 190 -2.55 -23.65 3.45
C ALA A 190 -1.31 -24.51 3.22
N VAL A 191 -0.41 -24.59 4.22
CA VAL A 191 0.79 -25.45 4.16
C VAL A 191 0.38 -26.92 4.01
N SER A 192 -0.60 -27.38 4.78
CA SER A 192 -1.13 -28.75 4.68
C SER A 192 -1.62 -29.07 3.26
N ILE A 193 -2.42 -28.18 2.65
CA ILE A 193 -2.91 -28.36 1.28
C ILE A 193 -1.77 -28.37 0.27
N LEU A 194 -0.82 -27.44 0.39
CA LEU A 194 0.29 -27.33 -0.54
C LEU A 194 1.16 -28.60 -0.50
N SER A 195 1.33 -29.23 0.67
CA SER A 195 2.10 -30.47 0.85
C SER A 195 1.55 -31.70 0.14
N LEU A 196 0.29 -31.69 -0.31
CA LEU A 196 -0.36 -32.84 -0.95
C LEU A 196 0.24 -33.26 -2.30
N SER A 197 1.15 -32.47 -2.89
CA SER A 197 1.84 -32.78 -4.16
C SER A 197 0.94 -33.08 -5.37
N ILE A 198 -0.35 -32.72 -5.31
CA ILE A 198 -1.29 -32.82 -6.43
C ILE A 198 -1.38 -31.50 -7.22
N PRO A 199 -1.69 -31.54 -8.53
CA PRO A 199 -1.92 -30.34 -9.33
C PRO A 199 -3.05 -29.46 -8.77
N SER A 200 -2.89 -28.14 -8.84
CA SER A 200 -3.92 -27.21 -8.34
C SER A 200 -5.25 -27.28 -9.08
N SER A 201 -5.26 -27.83 -10.30
CA SER A 201 -6.48 -28.12 -11.07
C SER A 201 -7.36 -29.17 -10.39
N GLU A 202 -6.76 -30.05 -9.58
CA GLU A 202 -7.42 -31.15 -8.87
C GLU A 202 -7.83 -30.76 -7.44
N PHE A 203 -7.57 -29.52 -7.02
CA PHE A 203 -8.06 -29.02 -5.74
C PHE A 203 -9.57 -28.88 -5.77
N SER A 204 -10.23 -29.41 -4.72
CA SER A 204 -11.65 -29.18 -4.46
C SER A 204 -11.91 -27.67 -4.24
N VAL A 205 -13.18 -27.28 -4.28
CA VAL A 205 -13.58 -25.89 -4.05
C VAL A 205 -13.06 -25.42 -2.69
N GLU A 206 -13.28 -26.21 -1.64
CA GLU A 206 -12.90 -25.90 -0.25
C GLU A 206 -11.38 -25.66 -0.13
N LYS A 207 -10.56 -26.49 -0.79
CA LYS A 207 -9.11 -26.30 -0.79
C LYS A 207 -8.70 -24.99 -1.47
N LYS A 208 -9.37 -24.63 -2.57
CA LYS A 208 -9.13 -23.36 -3.25
C LYS A 208 -9.55 -22.17 -2.40
N GLU A 209 -10.63 -22.28 -1.63
CA GLU A 209 -11.06 -21.24 -0.69
C GLU A 209 -10.02 -21.01 0.41
N VAL A 210 -9.49 -22.08 1.01
CA VAL A 210 -8.43 -22.00 2.03
C VAL A 210 -7.19 -21.29 1.47
N LEU A 211 -6.77 -21.66 0.26
CA LEU A 211 -5.60 -21.04 -0.36
C LEU A 211 -5.88 -19.58 -0.77
N ALA A 212 -7.09 -19.25 -1.20
CA ALA A 212 -7.50 -17.87 -1.47
C ALA A 212 -7.47 -17.01 -0.20
N ARG A 213 -7.98 -17.55 0.91
CA ARG A 213 -7.89 -16.91 2.24
C ARG A 213 -6.45 -16.64 2.60
N TYR A 214 -5.57 -17.63 2.49
CA TYR A 214 -4.14 -17.47 2.74
C TYR A 214 -3.50 -16.37 1.87
N CYS A 215 -3.73 -16.38 0.56
CA CYS A 215 -3.20 -15.37 -0.35
C CYS A 215 -3.71 -13.95 -0.02
N LEU A 216 -5.00 -13.79 0.29
CA LEU A 216 -5.57 -12.48 0.64
C LEU A 216 -5.00 -11.95 1.95
N TYR A 217 -4.89 -12.80 2.99
CA TYR A 217 -4.27 -12.41 4.25
C TYR A 217 -2.82 -11.94 4.05
N GLN A 218 -2.03 -12.70 3.29
CA GLN A 218 -0.65 -12.31 2.99
C GLN A 218 -0.57 -10.98 2.25
N TYR A 219 -1.43 -10.79 1.25
CA TYR A 219 -1.44 -9.60 0.41
C TYR A 219 -1.81 -8.34 1.21
N TRP A 220 -2.80 -8.45 2.10
CA TRP A 220 -3.34 -7.32 2.85
C TRP A 220 -2.54 -6.96 4.11
N ASP A 221 -1.79 -7.91 4.68
CA ASP A 221 -1.06 -7.71 5.94
C ASP A 221 -0.11 -6.50 5.91
N PHE A 222 0.65 -6.31 4.82
CA PHE A 222 1.54 -5.14 4.68
C PHE A 222 0.75 -3.83 4.70
N TYR A 223 -0.32 -3.75 3.92
CA TYR A 223 -1.11 -2.52 3.77
C TYR A 223 -1.85 -2.16 5.05
N LEU A 224 -2.45 -3.14 5.74
CA LEU A 224 -3.12 -2.90 7.02
C LEU A 224 -2.13 -2.49 8.11
N SER A 225 -0.93 -3.11 8.15
CA SER A 225 0.11 -2.72 9.11
C SER A 225 0.64 -1.30 8.84
N ALA A 226 0.88 -0.95 7.56
CA ALA A 226 1.32 0.37 7.17
C ALA A 226 0.27 1.45 7.49
N LEU A 227 -1.01 1.15 7.22
CA LEU A 227 -2.13 2.03 7.55
C LEU A 227 -2.26 2.24 9.06
N ALA A 228 -2.19 1.17 9.83
CA ALA A 228 -2.32 1.22 11.27
C ALA A 228 -1.18 2.00 11.94
N LEU A 229 0.04 1.84 11.43
CA LEU A 229 1.19 2.64 11.84
C LEU A 229 1.01 4.12 11.48
N PHE A 230 0.56 4.42 10.27
CA PHE A 230 0.24 5.80 9.88
C PHE A 230 -0.79 6.44 10.81
N GLU A 231 -1.87 5.72 11.14
CA GLU A 231 -2.90 6.24 12.05
C GLU A 231 -2.38 6.44 13.48
N ALA A 232 -1.58 5.51 14.00
CA ALA A 232 -0.98 5.63 15.33
C ALA A 232 -0.08 6.87 15.41
N LEU A 233 0.80 7.06 14.41
CA LEU A 233 1.70 8.22 14.35
C LEU A 233 0.95 9.54 14.18
N SER A 234 -0.08 9.55 13.35
CA SER A 234 -0.94 10.72 13.16
C SER A 234 -1.62 11.07 14.47
N LYS A 235 -2.25 10.10 15.12
CA LYS A 235 -2.97 10.31 16.38
C LYS A 235 -2.06 10.79 17.49
N TYR A 236 -0.88 10.19 17.65
CA TYR A 236 0.13 10.68 18.58
C TYR A 236 0.53 12.13 18.30
N SER A 237 0.71 12.49 17.02
CA SER A 237 1.10 13.84 16.63
C SER A 237 0.08 14.92 16.99
N TYR A 238 -1.22 14.56 17.07
CA TYR A 238 -2.30 15.51 17.37
C TYR A 238 -2.83 15.43 18.80
N GLN A 239 -2.74 14.26 19.45
CA GLN A 239 -3.40 13.98 20.73
C GLN A 239 -2.45 13.48 21.82
N GLY A 240 -1.15 13.36 21.52
CA GLY A 240 -0.17 12.79 22.44
C GLY A 240 -0.44 11.32 22.76
N GLU A 241 0.19 10.83 23.82
CA GLU A 241 0.11 9.43 24.25
C GLU A 241 -1.29 9.06 24.76
N GLU A 242 -1.91 9.92 25.57
CA GLU A 242 -3.28 9.72 26.08
C GLU A 242 -4.29 9.58 24.95
N GLY A 243 -4.05 10.23 23.82
CA GLY A 243 -4.85 10.08 22.61
C GLY A 243 -4.86 8.66 22.05
N LEU A 244 -3.78 7.89 22.18
CA LEU A 244 -3.60 6.64 21.43
C LEU A 244 -4.69 5.59 21.70
N LEU A 245 -5.17 5.49 22.94
CA LEU A 245 -6.11 4.46 23.40
C LEU A 245 -7.55 4.93 23.61
N THR A 246 -7.79 6.24 23.67
CA THR A 246 -9.07 6.80 24.14
C THR A 246 -10.21 6.75 23.13
N THR A 247 -9.90 6.62 21.83
CA THR A 247 -10.91 6.64 20.77
C THR A 247 -10.55 5.71 19.60
N PRO A 248 -11.52 5.05 18.94
CA PRO A 248 -11.25 4.36 17.68
C PRO A 248 -10.67 5.31 16.63
N THR A 249 -9.71 4.86 15.83
CA THR A 249 -9.16 5.66 14.73
C THR A 249 -10.15 5.84 13.58
N ALA A 250 -9.82 6.66 12.59
CA ALA A 250 -10.66 6.86 11.41
C ALA A 250 -10.88 5.53 10.67
N PHE A 251 -9.80 4.80 10.36
CA PHE A 251 -9.90 3.55 9.62
C PHE A 251 -10.40 2.37 10.46
N MET A 252 -10.28 2.39 11.80
CA MET A 252 -11.03 1.44 12.64
C MET A 252 -12.54 1.61 12.46
N ARG A 253 -13.05 2.85 12.43
CA ARG A 253 -14.48 3.12 12.19
C ARG A 253 -14.89 2.83 10.75
N VAL A 254 -14.10 3.30 9.78
CA VAL A 254 -14.38 3.13 8.34
C VAL A 254 -14.38 1.65 7.95
N LEU A 255 -13.36 0.87 8.34
CA LEU A 255 -13.32 -0.56 8.05
C LEU A 255 -14.38 -1.32 8.86
N GLY A 256 -14.66 -0.91 10.10
CA GLY A 256 -15.77 -1.47 10.89
C GLY A 256 -17.13 -1.35 10.19
N LYS A 257 -17.41 -0.24 9.50
CA LYS A 257 -18.63 -0.07 8.70
C LYS A 257 -18.70 -1.04 7.50
N ILE A 258 -17.56 -1.43 6.92
CA ILE A 258 -17.49 -2.38 5.79
C ILE A 258 -17.66 -3.83 6.27
N VAL A 259 -17.14 -4.11 7.48
CA VAL A 259 -17.26 -5.41 8.14
C VAL A 259 -18.71 -5.69 8.54
N SER A 260 -19.47 -4.67 8.95
CA SER A 260 -20.90 -4.83 9.22
C SER A 260 -21.62 -5.49 8.04
N SER A 261 -22.47 -6.46 8.34
CA SER A 261 -23.30 -7.18 7.36
C SER A 261 -24.64 -6.49 7.09
N ASP A 262 -24.86 -5.30 7.64
CA ASP A 262 -26.15 -4.61 7.50
C ASP A 262 -26.41 -4.19 6.06
N CYS A 263 -27.68 -4.17 5.66
CA CYS A 263 -28.14 -3.75 4.32
C CYS A 263 -27.75 -2.30 3.96
N ARG A 264 -27.29 -1.51 4.94
CA ARG A 264 -26.82 -0.13 4.82
C ARG A 264 -25.31 0.01 4.79
N SER A 265 -24.57 -1.10 4.76
CA SER A 265 -23.11 -1.07 4.78
C SER A 265 -22.57 -0.39 3.52
N PRO A 266 -21.57 0.49 3.66
CA PRO A 266 -20.93 1.16 2.53
C PRO A 266 -20.42 0.15 1.50
N ARG A 267 -20.51 0.51 0.22
CA ARG A 267 -20.09 -0.36 -0.89
C ARG A 267 -18.58 -0.39 -1.07
N ASN A 268 -17.90 0.62 -0.57
CA ASN A 268 -16.47 0.85 -0.72
C ASN A 268 -15.96 1.70 0.47
N VAL A 269 -14.64 1.76 0.60
CA VAL A 269 -13.94 2.44 1.69
C VAL A 269 -14.12 3.95 1.61
N PHE A 270 -14.13 4.53 0.41
CA PHE A 270 -14.34 5.97 0.27
C PHE A 270 -15.75 6.41 0.70
N GLU A 271 -16.79 5.62 0.40
CA GLU A 271 -18.15 5.85 0.90
C GLU A 271 -18.20 5.74 2.43
N ALA A 272 -17.55 4.72 3.00
CA ALA A 272 -17.47 4.54 4.45
C ALA A 272 -16.78 5.73 5.14
N LEU A 273 -15.73 6.29 4.51
CA LEU A 273 -15.04 7.49 4.97
C LEU A 273 -15.92 8.74 4.88
N LEU A 274 -16.62 8.95 3.77
CA LEU A 274 -17.57 10.06 3.62
C LEU A 274 -18.68 9.98 4.67
N ASP A 275 -19.14 8.78 5.00
CA ASP A 275 -20.13 8.57 6.05
C ASP A 275 -19.54 8.81 7.45
N ASP A 276 -18.28 8.45 7.70
CA ASP A 276 -17.57 8.79 8.95
C ASP A 276 -17.44 10.31 9.13
N TRP A 277 -17.06 11.03 8.07
CA TRP A 277 -17.00 12.49 8.09
C TRP A 277 -18.37 13.14 8.28
N ARG A 278 -19.41 12.61 7.62
CA ARG A 278 -20.79 13.05 7.81
C ARG A 278 -21.21 12.95 9.28
N SER A 279 -20.89 11.83 9.95
CA SER A 279 -21.12 11.66 11.38
C SER A 279 -20.27 12.61 12.23
N HIS A 280 -19.00 12.82 11.85
CA HIS A 280 -18.09 13.74 12.55
C HIS A 280 -18.60 15.19 12.52
N PHE A 281 -18.98 15.71 11.35
CA PHE A 281 -19.51 17.07 11.21
C PHE A 281 -20.90 17.27 11.84
N SER A 282 -21.58 16.17 12.20
CA SER A 282 -22.86 16.23 12.91
C SER A 282 -22.70 16.44 14.42
N LYS A 283 -21.51 16.26 14.99
CA LYS A 283 -21.30 16.39 16.45
C LYS A 283 -21.63 17.81 16.91
N GLY A 284 -22.58 17.94 17.82
CA GLY A 284 -23.02 19.22 18.39
C GLY A 284 -24.09 19.99 17.56
N ARG A 285 -24.66 19.39 16.50
CA ARG A 285 -25.71 19.99 15.67
C ARG A 285 -26.77 18.94 15.26
N ARG A 286 -27.81 19.39 14.54
CA ARG A 286 -28.75 18.50 13.84
C ARG A 286 -27.98 17.53 12.95
N HIS A 287 -28.38 16.26 12.95
CA HIS A 287 -27.79 15.20 12.13
C HIS A 287 -27.61 15.63 10.66
N MET A 288 -26.37 15.61 10.17
CA MET A 288 -26.01 16.01 8.82
C MET A 288 -26.52 14.98 7.80
N THR A 289 -27.38 15.43 6.89
CA THR A 289 -27.86 14.57 5.81
C THR A 289 -26.83 14.49 4.68
N TRP A 290 -26.96 13.50 3.78
CA TRP A 290 -26.17 13.47 2.54
C TRP A 290 -26.38 14.72 1.67
N ALA A 291 -27.58 15.31 1.71
CA ALA A 291 -27.88 16.55 1.01
C ALA A 291 -27.14 17.75 1.61
N ASP A 292 -26.91 17.75 2.93
CA ASP A 292 -26.12 18.80 3.59
C ASP A 292 -24.64 18.65 3.28
N LEU A 293 -24.11 17.43 3.36
CA LEU A 293 -22.71 17.15 3.03
C LEU A 293 -22.37 17.56 1.58
N ALA A 294 -23.30 17.32 0.65
CA ALA A 294 -23.13 17.66 -0.77
C ALA A 294 -22.94 19.17 -1.03
N LYS A 295 -23.42 20.04 -0.15
CA LYS A 295 -23.34 21.51 -0.32
C LYS A 295 -21.90 22.02 -0.37
N GLY A 296 -20.95 21.30 0.25
CA GLY A 296 -19.54 21.67 0.20
C GLY A 296 -18.84 21.33 -1.12
N ILE A 297 -19.50 20.64 -2.06
CA ILE A 297 -18.91 20.34 -3.36
C ILE A 297 -18.93 21.59 -4.24
N GLN A 298 -17.74 22.12 -4.54
CA GLN A 298 -17.55 23.14 -5.57
C GLN A 298 -17.64 22.49 -6.96
N LEU A 299 -18.45 23.08 -7.83
CA LEU A 299 -18.63 22.62 -9.21
C LEU A 299 -18.04 23.64 -10.18
N ASP A 300 -17.40 23.13 -11.23
CA ASP A 300 -16.81 23.98 -12.26
C ASP A 300 -17.93 24.72 -13.01
N PRO A 301 -17.88 26.06 -13.17
CA PRO A 301 -18.96 26.87 -13.75
C PRO A 301 -19.36 26.41 -15.16
N GLU A 302 -18.40 25.86 -15.90
CA GLU A 302 -18.53 25.42 -17.29
C GLU A 302 -19.35 24.14 -17.48
N THR A 303 -19.63 23.38 -16.41
CA THR A 303 -20.40 22.12 -16.47
C THR A 303 -21.92 22.32 -16.35
N THR A 304 -22.43 23.45 -16.78
CA THR A 304 -23.84 23.81 -16.61
C THR A 304 -24.72 23.12 -17.65
N VAL A 305 -25.30 21.98 -17.26
CA VAL A 305 -26.33 21.29 -18.03
C VAL A 305 -27.66 22.03 -17.85
N ALA A 306 -28.27 22.47 -18.95
CA ALA A 306 -29.56 23.15 -18.96
C ALA A 306 -30.61 22.35 -18.17
N GLY A 307 -31.36 23.04 -17.30
CA GLY A 307 -32.46 22.45 -16.52
C GLY A 307 -32.06 21.77 -15.20
N THR A 308 -30.79 21.80 -14.76
CA THR A 308 -30.38 21.22 -13.46
C THR A 308 -29.95 22.27 -12.44
N THR A 309 -30.49 22.20 -11.23
CA THR A 309 -30.12 23.13 -10.14
C THR A 309 -28.73 22.82 -9.59
N LEU A 310 -28.05 23.80 -8.98
CA LEU A 310 -26.76 23.59 -8.30
C LEU A 310 -26.85 22.46 -7.27
N LYS A 311 -27.91 22.44 -6.46
CA LYS A 311 -28.15 21.44 -5.41
C LYS A 311 -28.24 20.02 -5.98
N GLU A 312 -28.92 19.84 -7.11
CA GLU A 312 -29.03 18.53 -7.77
C GLU A 312 -27.68 18.07 -8.32
N ARG A 313 -26.91 18.96 -8.94
CA ARG A 313 -25.58 18.65 -9.45
C ARG A 313 -24.62 18.25 -8.33
N GLN A 314 -24.62 18.98 -7.22
CA GLN A 314 -23.84 18.64 -6.02
C GLN A 314 -24.23 17.27 -5.44
N LYS A 315 -25.53 16.99 -5.31
CA LYS A 315 -26.04 15.68 -4.86
C LYS A 315 -25.62 14.55 -5.81
N LYS A 316 -25.70 14.78 -7.12
CA LYS A 316 -25.27 13.81 -8.14
C LYS A 316 -23.78 13.54 -8.03
N GLN A 317 -22.94 14.58 -7.93
CA GLN A 317 -21.50 14.44 -7.78
C GLN A 317 -21.14 13.64 -6.51
N LEU A 318 -21.75 13.95 -5.37
CA LEU A 318 -21.53 13.18 -4.13
C LEU A 318 -21.99 11.73 -4.28
N ARG A 319 -23.12 11.49 -4.96
CA ARG A 319 -23.59 10.12 -5.25
C ARG A 319 -22.59 9.37 -6.12
N ASP A 320 -22.03 10.01 -7.14
CA ASP A 320 -21.03 9.39 -8.02
C ASP A 320 -19.73 9.08 -7.25
N TRP A 321 -19.31 9.95 -6.32
CA TRP A 321 -18.20 9.68 -5.40
C TRP A 321 -18.46 8.46 -4.52
N ARG A 322 -19.64 8.40 -3.88
CA ARG A 322 -20.04 7.26 -3.03
C ARG A 322 -20.12 5.94 -3.80
N LEU A 323 -20.57 5.98 -5.05
CA LEU A 323 -20.65 4.80 -5.89
C LEU A 323 -19.29 4.41 -6.52
N GLY A 324 -18.23 5.19 -6.28
CA GLY A 324 -16.91 4.96 -6.88
C GLY A 324 -16.88 5.17 -8.40
N LYS A 325 -17.87 5.90 -8.97
CA LYS A 325 -17.93 6.22 -10.40
C LYS A 325 -16.92 7.31 -10.78
N SER A 326 -16.70 8.25 -9.86
CA SER A 326 -15.68 9.28 -9.97
C SER A 326 -15.07 9.53 -8.59
N TYR A 327 -13.87 10.10 -8.55
CA TYR A 327 -13.22 10.49 -7.29
C TYR A 327 -12.73 11.94 -7.39
N PRO A 328 -12.84 12.74 -6.31
CA PRO A 328 -12.26 14.08 -6.31
C PRO A 328 -10.74 14.02 -6.45
N SER A 329 -10.12 15.04 -7.06
CA SER A 329 -8.68 15.28 -6.91
C SER A 329 -8.37 15.68 -5.45
N GLU A 330 -7.10 15.68 -5.06
CA GLU A 330 -6.69 16.15 -3.72
C GLU A 330 -7.13 17.60 -3.47
N GLU A 331 -6.96 18.47 -4.46
CA GLU A 331 -7.42 19.86 -4.38
C GLU A 331 -8.95 19.94 -4.25
N LYS A 332 -9.70 19.21 -5.09
CA LYS A 332 -11.18 19.19 -4.98
C LYS A 332 -11.65 18.63 -3.64
N LEU A 333 -10.91 17.68 -3.06
CA LEU A 333 -11.21 17.12 -1.74
C LEU A 333 -10.90 18.14 -0.62
N LYS A 334 -9.79 18.86 -0.72
CA LYS A 334 -9.41 19.93 0.21
C LYS A 334 -10.46 21.04 0.22
N GLN A 335 -10.85 21.52 -0.97
CA GLN A 335 -11.93 22.50 -1.11
C GLN A 335 -13.24 21.97 -0.53
N PHE A 336 -13.60 20.71 -0.82
CA PHE A 336 -14.81 20.09 -0.27
C PHE A 336 -14.83 20.10 1.26
N LEU A 337 -13.70 19.86 1.92
CA LEU A 337 -13.57 19.84 3.38
C LEU A 337 -13.60 21.26 3.98
N LEU A 338 -12.95 22.23 3.33
CA LEU A 338 -12.95 23.64 3.75
C LEU A 338 -14.36 24.25 3.77
N HIS A 339 -15.23 23.82 2.86
CA HIS A 339 -16.59 24.33 2.76
C HIS A 339 -17.59 23.61 3.70
N GLN A 340 -17.12 22.72 4.57
CA GLN A 340 -18.00 22.09 5.56
C GLN A 340 -18.19 23.02 6.77
N PRO A 341 -19.42 23.23 7.25
CA PRO A 341 -19.76 24.25 8.26
C PRO A 341 -19.21 23.97 9.68
N SER A 342 -18.49 22.86 9.86
CA SER A 342 -17.76 22.46 11.08
C SER A 342 -16.46 21.71 10.72
N GLY A 343 -15.86 22.01 9.56
CA GLY A 343 -14.61 21.36 9.13
C GLY A 343 -13.46 21.72 10.08
N PRO A 344 -12.73 20.75 10.66
CA PRO A 344 -11.58 21.06 11.50
C PRO A 344 -10.44 21.58 10.62
N THR A 345 -10.26 22.90 10.55
CA THR A 345 -9.25 23.56 9.70
C THR A 345 -7.85 22.97 9.90
N ASP A 346 -7.52 22.64 11.16
CA ASP A 346 -6.20 22.10 11.54
C ASP A 346 -5.97 20.63 11.15
N LEU A 347 -7.04 19.91 10.79
CA LEU A 347 -6.98 18.50 10.39
C LEU A 347 -7.26 18.29 8.90
N ILE A 348 -7.44 19.36 8.12
CA ILE A 348 -7.83 19.25 6.71
C ILE A 348 -6.83 18.41 5.92
N ASP A 349 -5.53 18.66 6.08
CA ASP A 349 -4.51 17.91 5.33
C ASP A 349 -4.50 16.42 5.72
N LEU A 350 -4.69 16.09 7.00
CA LEU A 350 -4.87 14.70 7.46
C LEU A 350 -6.12 14.06 6.84
N MET A 351 -7.23 14.78 6.81
CA MET A 351 -8.48 14.30 6.21
C MET A 351 -8.35 14.11 4.69
N VAL A 352 -7.67 15.02 3.99
CA VAL A 352 -7.34 14.84 2.56
C VAL A 352 -6.54 13.56 2.37
N PHE A 353 -5.53 13.32 3.23
CA PHE A 353 -4.71 12.12 3.16
C PHE A 353 -5.52 10.84 3.47
N HIS A 354 -6.44 10.86 4.44
CA HIS A 354 -7.40 9.77 4.63
C HIS A 354 -8.22 9.50 3.36
N GLY A 355 -8.63 10.55 2.64
CA GLY A 355 -9.30 10.39 1.35
C GLY A 355 -8.41 9.82 0.25
N VAL A 356 -7.11 10.13 0.23
CA VAL A 356 -6.12 9.46 -0.65
C VAL A 356 -6.04 7.97 -0.33
N ILE A 357 -5.87 7.62 0.95
CA ILE A 357 -5.78 6.24 1.43
C ILE A 357 -7.06 5.47 1.11
N ALA A 358 -8.24 5.99 1.42
CA ALA A 358 -9.50 5.29 1.17
C ALA A 358 -9.69 4.95 -0.31
N ARG A 359 -9.34 5.89 -1.22
CA ARG A 359 -9.33 5.64 -2.67
C ARG A 359 -8.29 4.60 -3.08
N ALA A 360 -7.14 4.55 -2.40
CA ALA A 360 -6.11 3.54 -2.64
C ALA A 360 -6.59 2.14 -2.18
N LEU A 361 -7.27 2.06 -1.03
CA LEU A 361 -7.87 0.82 -0.54
C LEU A 361 -8.98 0.33 -1.48
N ASP A 362 -9.81 1.21 -2.04
CA ASP A 362 -10.81 0.84 -3.04
C ASP A 362 -10.17 0.25 -4.31
N ARG A 363 -9.07 0.85 -4.78
CA ARG A 363 -8.27 0.27 -5.86
C ARG A 363 -7.72 -1.10 -5.47
N LEU A 364 -7.18 -1.22 -4.26
CA LEU A 364 -6.58 -2.46 -3.77
C LEU A 364 -7.61 -3.60 -3.62
N ILE A 365 -8.83 -3.29 -3.17
CA ILE A 365 -9.96 -4.22 -3.13
C ILE A 365 -10.30 -4.69 -4.53
N ASN A 366 -10.44 -3.76 -5.49
CA ASN A 366 -10.73 -4.10 -6.88
C ASN A 366 -9.64 -4.98 -7.49
N VAL A 367 -8.35 -4.66 -7.26
CA VAL A 367 -7.22 -5.50 -7.69
C VAL A 367 -7.24 -6.86 -7.01
N SER A 368 -7.58 -6.94 -5.73
CA SER A 368 -7.65 -8.21 -4.99
C SER A 368 -8.75 -9.11 -5.54
N ILE A 369 -9.93 -8.55 -5.80
CA ILE A 369 -11.11 -9.28 -6.28
C ILE A 369 -10.99 -9.64 -7.78
N GLN A 370 -10.49 -8.72 -8.61
CA GLN A 370 -10.39 -8.94 -10.06
C GLN A 370 -9.08 -9.64 -10.45
N GLY A 371 -7.99 -9.38 -9.72
CA GLY A 371 -6.64 -9.86 -10.01
C GLY A 371 -6.37 -11.27 -9.49
N GLN A 372 -7.07 -11.74 -8.46
CA GLN A 372 -7.04 -13.14 -8.08
C GLN A 372 -7.88 -13.96 -9.05
N LYS A 373 -7.28 -14.34 -10.18
CA LYS A 373 -7.77 -15.43 -11.05
C LYS A 373 -7.57 -16.79 -10.35
N ILE A 374 -8.07 -16.94 -9.14
CA ILE A 374 -8.18 -18.25 -8.52
C ILE A 374 -9.41 -18.92 -9.14
N SER A 375 -9.18 -19.85 -10.06
CA SER A 375 -10.26 -20.51 -10.79
C SER A 375 -11.21 -21.24 -9.83
N GLY A 376 -12.43 -20.72 -9.70
CA GLY A 376 -13.48 -21.28 -8.85
C GLY A 376 -13.75 -20.53 -7.53
N VAL A 377 -13.11 -19.38 -7.27
CA VAL A 377 -13.46 -18.51 -6.14
C VAL A 377 -14.42 -17.41 -6.61
N SER A 378 -15.58 -17.31 -5.96
CA SER A 378 -16.58 -16.30 -6.27
C SER A 378 -16.18 -14.91 -5.75
N LYS A 379 -16.80 -13.87 -6.31
CA LYS A 379 -16.62 -12.49 -5.85
C LYS A 379 -17.16 -12.31 -4.42
N GLU A 380 -18.26 -12.98 -4.11
CA GLU A 380 -18.94 -12.97 -2.82
C GLU A 380 -18.05 -13.56 -1.73
N LEU A 381 -17.39 -14.70 -2.02
CA LEU A 381 -16.43 -15.31 -1.11
C LEU A 381 -15.20 -14.41 -0.90
N SER A 382 -14.68 -13.80 -1.98
CA SER A 382 -13.55 -12.87 -1.87
C SER A 382 -13.89 -11.69 -0.96
N TRP A 383 -15.11 -11.15 -1.06
CA TRP A 383 -15.62 -10.12 -0.15
C TRP A 383 -15.78 -10.61 1.29
N ALA A 384 -16.26 -11.83 1.50
CA ALA A 384 -16.37 -12.41 2.83
C ALA A 384 -15.00 -12.54 3.51
N ILE A 385 -13.98 -13.01 2.79
CA ILE A 385 -12.60 -13.08 3.28
C ILE A 385 -12.05 -11.68 3.55
N LEU A 386 -12.29 -10.69 2.68
CA LEU A 386 -11.83 -9.32 2.93
C LEU A 386 -12.46 -8.70 4.18
N ARG A 387 -13.75 -8.98 4.46
CA ARG A 387 -14.38 -8.56 5.72
C ARG A 387 -13.75 -9.24 6.93
N GLU A 388 -13.44 -10.53 6.84
CA GLU A 388 -12.70 -11.25 7.88
C GLU A 388 -11.33 -10.60 8.16
N ILE A 389 -10.60 -10.24 7.10
CA ILE A 389 -9.32 -9.53 7.18
C ILE A 389 -9.49 -8.13 7.80
N PHE A 390 -10.49 -7.36 7.38
CA PHE A 390 -10.75 -6.02 7.92
C PHE A 390 -11.23 -6.04 9.37
N ALA A 391 -11.94 -7.08 9.79
CA ALA A 391 -12.32 -7.27 11.19
C ALA A 391 -11.09 -7.38 12.11
N ASN A 392 -9.95 -7.86 11.57
CA ASN A 392 -8.68 -7.95 12.28
C ASN A 392 -7.86 -6.64 12.28
N TYR A 393 -8.35 -5.55 11.67
CA TYR A 393 -7.59 -4.30 11.59
C TYR A 393 -7.21 -3.73 12.97
N SER A 394 -8.06 -3.91 13.98
CA SER A 394 -7.74 -3.50 15.35
C SER A 394 -6.44 -4.12 15.86
N ARG A 395 -6.16 -5.38 15.52
CA ARG A 395 -4.92 -6.06 15.89
C ARG A 395 -3.68 -5.42 15.23
N HIS A 396 -3.80 -4.98 13.98
CA HIS A 396 -2.74 -4.21 13.31
C HIS A 396 -2.48 -2.88 14.03
N TYR A 397 -3.53 -2.19 14.47
CA TYR A 397 -3.40 -0.95 15.24
C TYR A 397 -2.72 -1.16 16.58
N HIS A 398 -3.14 -2.14 17.37
CA HIS A 398 -2.48 -2.46 18.64
C HIS A 398 -1.01 -2.83 18.44
N LYS A 399 -0.68 -3.60 17.39
CA LYS A 399 0.71 -3.93 17.06
C LYS A 399 1.52 -2.67 16.68
N ALA A 400 0.90 -1.72 15.97
CA ALA A 400 1.54 -0.46 15.63
C ALA A 400 1.87 0.40 16.86
N LEU A 401 1.10 0.29 17.94
CA LEU A 401 1.41 0.97 19.21
C LEU A 401 2.71 0.50 19.84
N GLU A 402 3.19 -0.72 19.56
CA GLU A 402 4.51 -1.19 20.01
C GLU A 402 5.67 -0.42 19.34
N PHE A 403 5.41 0.26 18.23
CA PHE A 403 6.38 1.15 17.58
C PHE A 403 6.29 2.59 18.11
N ALA A 404 5.27 2.92 18.91
CA ALA A 404 5.09 4.23 19.51
C ALA A 404 6.19 4.64 20.52
N PRO A 405 6.87 3.74 21.26
CA PRO A 405 8.02 4.11 22.10
C PRO A 405 9.18 4.75 21.34
N TYR A 406 9.31 4.53 20.02
CA TYR A 406 10.28 5.27 19.19
C TYR A 406 9.93 6.76 19.01
N LEU A 407 8.75 7.20 19.48
CA LEU A 407 8.33 8.60 19.48
C LEU A 407 8.98 9.41 20.62
N GLU A 408 9.67 8.74 21.56
CA GLU A 408 10.44 9.38 22.64
C GLU A 408 11.89 9.73 22.25
N TRP A 409 12.38 9.28 21.08
CA TRP A 409 13.80 9.34 20.70
C TRP A 409 14.38 10.76 20.48
N LYS A 410 13.64 11.82 20.80
CA LYS A 410 14.15 13.21 20.87
C LYS A 410 13.96 13.90 22.23
N LYS A 411 13.53 13.20 23.29
CA LYS A 411 13.61 13.74 24.68
C LYS A 411 14.92 13.41 25.39
N ALA A 412 15.69 12.45 24.90
CA ALA A 412 16.94 12.00 25.54
C ALA A 412 18.23 12.49 24.85
N GLY A 413 18.12 13.44 23.91
CA GLY A 413 19.25 13.90 23.10
C GLY A 413 19.25 15.41 22.82
N SER A 414 18.73 16.21 23.77
CA SER A 414 18.85 17.67 23.81
C SER A 414 19.61 18.08 25.07
#